data_AF-A0A7Y2HR14-F1
#
_entry.id   AF-A0A7Y2HR14-F1
#
_cell.length_a   1.000
_cell.length_b   1.000
_cell.length_c   1.000
_cell.angle_alpha   90.00
_cell.angle_beta   90.00
_cell.angle_gamma   90.00
#
_symmetry.space_group_name_H-M   'P 1'
#
loop_
_entity.id
_entity.type
_entity.pdbx_description
1 polymer ?
#
loop_
_entity_poly.entity_id
_entity_poly.type
_entity_poly.pdbx_seq_one_letter_code
_entity_poly.pdbx_strand_id
1 'polypeptide(L)' 'AHTGLKSGTVYPTLGRLAKADLVRSRWEDPEKAEAEGRPRRRYYELTAEGEAKLAEGVERVTSLAAGLRRGLEGGR' A
#
# COMPACT_ATOMS: atom_id res chain seq x y z
N ALA A 1 -6.22 -10.65 7.23
CA ALA A 1 -7.23 -9.70 6.68
C ALA A 1 -7.14 -9.73 5.15
N HIS A 2 -8.24 -10.03 4.46
CA HIS A 2 -8.37 -9.89 3.01
C HIS A 2 -9.22 -8.65 2.75
N THR A 3 -8.73 -7.73 1.91
CA THR A 3 -9.33 -6.39 1.74
C THR A 3 -10.61 -6.39 0.91
N GLY A 4 -11.04 -7.53 0.37
CA GLY A 4 -12.20 -7.64 -0.54
C GLY A 4 -12.02 -6.95 -1.89
N LEU A 5 -10.86 -6.33 -2.14
CA LEU A 5 -10.56 -5.61 -3.37
C LEU A 5 -10.21 -6.59 -4.49
N LYS A 6 -10.78 -6.37 -5.68
CA LYS A 6 -10.40 -7.11 -6.89
C LYS A 6 -8.93 -6.86 -7.22
N SER A 7 -8.26 -7.86 -7.79
CA SER A 7 -6.87 -7.74 -8.28
C SER A 7 -6.69 -6.55 -9.25
N GLY A 8 -7.74 -6.24 -10.03
CA GLY A 8 -7.81 -5.07 -10.90
C GLY A 8 -7.70 -3.71 -10.19
N THR A 9 -7.82 -3.64 -8.85
CA THR A 9 -7.62 -2.42 -8.08
C THR A 9 -6.18 -2.29 -7.59
N VAL A 10 -5.49 -3.41 -7.35
CA VAL A 10 -4.14 -3.43 -6.77
C VAL A 10 -3.12 -2.84 -7.74
N TYR A 11 -3.02 -3.39 -8.95
CA TYR A 11 -2.00 -2.97 -9.91
C TYR A 11 -2.13 -1.50 -10.35
N PRO A 12 -3.33 -0.96 -10.63
CA PRO A 12 -3.47 0.47 -10.90
C PRO A 12 -3.09 1.34 -9.70
N THR A 13 -3.36 0.89 -8.48
CA THR A 13 -2.97 1.63 -7.28
C THR A 13 -1.45 1.67 -7.12
N LEU A 14 -0.77 0.53 -7.28
CA LEU A 14 0.70 0.48 -7.29
C LEU A 14 1.29 1.38 -8.39
N GLY A 15 0.67 1.40 -9.58
CA GLY A 15 1.08 2.29 -10.67
C GLY A 15 0.96 3.78 -10.33
N ARG A 16 -0.11 4.19 -9.64
CA ARG A 16 -0.28 5.58 -9.17
C ARG A 16 0.74 5.95 -8.11
N LEU A 17 0.99 5.05 -7.15
CA LEU A 17 2.00 5.28 -6.11
C LEU A 17 3.41 5.43 -6.71
N ALA A 18 3.75 4.59 -7.70
CA ALA A 18 5.02 4.70 -8.41
C ALA A 18 5.13 6.00 -9.21
N LYS A 19 4.05 6.42 -9.89
CA LYS A 19 4.02 7.70 -10.64
C LYS A 19 4.18 8.92 -9.73
N ALA A 20 3.73 8.81 -8.48
CA ALA A 20 3.88 9.85 -7.46
C ALA A 20 5.22 9.75 -6.70
N ASP A 21 6.14 8.88 -7.13
CA ASP A 21 7.45 8.64 -6.49
C ASP A 21 7.37 8.20 -5.02
N LEU A 22 6.25 7.60 -4.61
CA LEU A 22 6.04 7.10 -3.24
C LEU A 22 6.54 5.68 -3.06
N VAL A 23 6.66 4.92 -4.16
CA VAL A 23 7.24 3.58 -4.15
C VAL A 23 8.20 3.41 -5.31
N ARG A 24 9.30 2.72 -5.06
CA ARG A 24 10.17 2.17 -6.11
C ARG A 24 9.80 0.71 -6.36
N SER A 25 10.07 0.24 -7.56
CA SER A 25 9.82 -1.16 -7.93
C SER A 25 11.07 -1.82 -8.47
N ARG A 26 11.26 -3.10 -8.13
CA ARG A 26 12.33 -3.93 -8.66
C ARG A 26 11.80 -5.31 -8.99
N TRP A 27 12.33 -5.90 -10.05
CA TRP A 27 12.11 -7.33 -10.29
C TRP A 27 12.96 -8.14 -9.31
N GLU A 28 12.45 -9.28 -8.89
CA GLU A 28 13.23 -10.28 -8.17
C GLU A 28 14.40 -10.78 -9.01
N ASP A 29 15.42 -11.29 -8.31
CA ASP A 29 16.53 -12.01 -8.90
C ASP A 29 16.02 -13.14 -9.83
N PRO A 30 16.45 -13.18 -11.11
CA PRO A 30 16.04 -14.22 -12.03
C PRO A 30 16.48 -15.62 -11.59
N GLU A 31 17.69 -15.80 -11.04
CA GLU A 31 18.21 -17.12 -10.64
C GLU A 31 17.35 -17.75 -9.55
N LYS A 32 16.89 -16.92 -8.62
CA LYS A 32 15.98 -17.34 -7.56
C LYS A 32 14.62 -17.80 -8.10
N ALA A 33 14.06 -17.06 -9.06
CA ALA A 33 12.77 -17.40 -9.65
C ALA A 33 12.85 -18.69 -10.49
N GLU A 34 13.95 -18.87 -11.23
CA GLU A 34 14.23 -20.07 -12.01
C GLU A 34 14.43 -21.31 -11.14
N ALA A 35 15.24 -21.20 -10.07
CA ALA A 35 15.43 -22.28 -9.10
C ALA A 35 14.12 -22.72 -8.42
N GLU A 36 13.17 -21.80 -8.25
CA GLU A 36 11.83 -22.07 -7.70
C GLU A 36 10.79 -22.48 -8.78
N GLY A 37 11.14 -22.52 -10.06
CA GLY A 37 10.27 -22.97 -11.14
C GLY A 37 9.06 -22.06 -11.40
N ARG A 38 9.17 -20.75 -11.17
CA ARG A 38 8.05 -19.79 -11.27
C ARG A 38 8.46 -18.47 -11.94
N PRO A 39 7.49 -17.66 -12.41
CA PRO A 39 7.78 -16.31 -12.86
C PRO A 39 8.38 -15.43 -11.75
N ARG A 40 9.17 -14.44 -12.18
CA ARG A 40 9.77 -13.43 -11.30
C ARG A 40 8.69 -12.60 -10.61
N ARG A 41 8.87 -12.32 -9.32
CA ARG A 41 8.02 -11.37 -8.58
C ARG A 41 8.47 -9.93 -8.85
N ARG A 42 7.54 -8.99 -8.81
CA ARG A 42 7.85 -7.55 -8.76
C ARG A 42 7.69 -7.06 -7.33
N TYR A 43 8.79 -6.64 -6.73
CA TYR A 43 8.82 -6.06 -5.39
C TYR A 43 8.64 -4.55 -5.46
N TYR A 44 8.02 -4.01 -4.41
CA TYR A 44 7.83 -2.58 -4.21
C TYR A 44 8.34 -2.22 -2.82
N GLU A 45 9.04 -1.10 -2.73
CA GLU A 45 9.58 -0.56 -1.49
C GLU A 45 9.20 0.92 -1.41
N LEU A 46 8.91 1.41 -0.21
CA LEU A 46 8.65 2.84 0.01
C LEU A 46 9.92 3.64 -0.30
N THR A 47 9.73 4.81 -0.90
CA THR A 47 10.76 5.85 -0.95
C THR A 47 10.73 6.66 0.35
N ALA A 48 11.70 7.54 0.56
CA ALA A 48 11.67 8.49 1.68
C ALA A 48 10.40 9.37 1.65
N GLU A 49 10.02 9.84 0.47
CA GLU A 49 8.76 10.58 0.25
C GLU A 49 7.54 9.71 0.58
N GLY A 50 7.59 8.43 0.18
CA GLY A 50 6.58 7.43 0.50
C GLY A 50 6.38 7.21 1.99
N GLU A 51 7.47 7.11 2.75
CA GLU A 51 7.43 6.99 4.21
C GLU A 51 6.81 8.23 4.88
N ALA A 52 7.20 9.43 4.44
CA ALA A 52 6.60 10.67 4.92
C ALA A 52 5.09 10.74 4.63
N LYS A 53 4.69 10.40 3.39
CA LYS A 53 3.27 10.35 3.01
C LYS A 53 2.48 9.28 3.74
N LEU A 54 3.10 8.14 4.06
CA LEU A 54 2.48 7.11 4.86
C LEU A 54 2.18 7.63 6.28
N ALA A 55 3.15 8.30 6.92
CA ALA A 55 2.96 8.88 8.25
C ALA A 55 1.78 9.87 8.28
N GLU A 56 1.73 10.80 7.31
CA GLU A 56 0.62 11.75 7.13
C GLU A 56 -0.73 11.02 6.93
N GLY A 57 -0.73 9.97 6.10
CA GLY A 57 -1.90 9.15 5.84
C GLY A 57 -2.43 8.45 7.08
N VAL A 58 -1.55 7.87 7.90
CA VAL A 58 -1.89 7.18 9.14
C VAL A 58 -2.51 8.17 10.14
N GLU A 59 -1.90 9.34 10.33
CA GLU A 59 -2.45 10.37 11.21
C GLU A 59 -3.86 10.79 10.77
N ARG A 60 -4.05 11.05 9.47
CA ARG A 60 -5.36 11.42 8.92
C ARG A 60 -6.42 10.35 9.19
N VAL A 61 -6.11 9.09 8.88
CA VAL A 61 -7.06 7.98 9.02
C VAL A 61 -7.40 7.73 10.49
N THR A 62 -6.41 7.79 11.38
CA THR A 62 -6.64 7.58 12.82
C THR A 62 -7.48 8.70 13.43
N SER A 63 -7.24 9.96 13.04
CA SER A 63 -8.04 11.11 13.47
C SER A 63 -9.50 11.01 12.99
N LEU A 64 -9.71 10.65 11.72
CA LEU A 64 -11.04 10.40 11.17
C LEU A 64 -11.77 9.26 11.91
N ALA A 65 -11.08 8.13 12.13
CA ALA A 65 -11.66 7.00 12.85
C ALA A 65 -12.04 7.37 14.30
N ALA A 66 -11.22 8.19 14.98
CA ALA A 66 -11.54 8.69 16.31
C ALA A 66 -12.76 9.63 16.30
N GLY A 67 -12.87 10.52 15.30
CA GLY A 67 -14.04 11.38 15.11
C GLY A 67 -15.33 10.59 14.91
N LEU A 68 -15.30 9.57 14.04
CA LEU A 68 -16.44 8.70 13.79
C LEU A 68 -16.90 7.96 15.05
N ARG A 69 -15.97 7.42 15.86
CA ARG A 69 -16.33 6.77 17.14
C ARG A 69 -17.05 7.72 18.09
N ARG A 70 -16.53 8.94 18.26
CA ARG A 70 -17.17 9.96 19.11
C ARG A 70 -18.57 10.31 18.62
N GLY A 71 -18.77 10.41 17.30
CA GLY A 71 -20.08 10.67 16.71
C GLY A 71 -21.10 9.56 16.95
N LEU A 72 -20.66 8.30 17.00
CA LEU A 72 -21.51 7.15 17.34
C LEU A 72 -21.83 7.08 18.85
N GLU A 73 -20.90 7.51 19.70
CA GLU A 73 -21.08 7.51 21.16
C GLU A 73 -21.92 8.69 21.68
N GLY A 74 -21.87 9.84 20.99
CA GLY A 74 -22.60 11.06 21.35
C GLY A 74 -24.05 11.16 20.83
N GLY A 75 -24.55 10.12 20.15
CA GLY A 75 -25.92 10.03 19.62
C GLY A 75 -26.95 9.40 20.57
N ARG A 76 -26.83 9.63 21.88
CA ARG A 76 -27.84 9.27 22.89
C ARG A 76 -28.39 10.51 23.58
#